data_AF-A0AAV1C4M2-F1
#
_entry.id   AF-A0AAV1C4M2-F1
#
_cell.length_a   1.000
_cell.length_b   1.000
_cell.length_c   1.000
_cell.angle_alpha   90.00
_cell.angle_beta   90.00
_cell.angle_gamma   90.00
#
_symmetry.space_group_name_H-M   'P 1'
#
loop_
_entity.id
_entity.type
_entity.pdbx_description
1 polymer ?
#
loop_
_entity_poly.entity_id
_entity_poly.type
_entity_poly.pdbx_seq_one_letter_code
_entity_poly.pdbx_strand_id
1 'polypeptide(L)'
;MGKCFPALGLTKQDCHEMSWIETYPFLLGISIDNNLDIQNFLTNRTALGNQPPFFKWKVDFSVDPILPEGLIKIFKELYKLPPLMGQLGWTIFGGGIMDQIPESQIPFPHRNKLMIM
;
A
#
# COMPACT_ATOMS: atom_id res chain seq x y z
N MET A 1 15.65 -15.25 1.97
CA MET A 1 14.73 -14.51 1.08
C MET A 1 14.61 -15.24 -0.25
N GLY A 2 13.57 -14.97 -1.06
CA GLY A 2 13.46 -15.50 -2.43
C GLY A 2 12.84 -16.89 -2.61
N LYS A 3 12.25 -17.51 -1.57
CA LYS A 3 11.58 -18.83 -1.74
C LYS A 3 10.22 -18.73 -2.45
N CYS A 4 9.40 -17.76 -2.05
CA CYS A 4 8.02 -17.63 -2.55
C CYS A 4 7.89 -16.62 -3.70
N PHE A 5 8.80 -15.64 -3.80
CA PHE A 5 8.77 -14.63 -4.86
C PHE A 5 10.18 -14.24 -5.30
N PRO A 6 10.93 -15.15 -5.97
CA PRO A 6 12.31 -14.89 -6.40
C PRO A 6 12.42 -13.78 -7.46
N ALA A 7 11.39 -13.57 -8.28
CA ALA A 7 11.40 -12.59 -9.37
C ALA A 7 11.57 -11.13 -8.89
N LEU A 8 11.22 -10.83 -7.63
CA LEU A 8 11.44 -9.51 -7.03
C LEU A 8 12.94 -9.25 -6.77
N GLY A 9 13.77 -10.28 -6.66
CA GLY A 9 15.21 -10.13 -6.44
C GLY A 9 15.61 -9.58 -5.07
N LEU A 10 14.69 -9.57 -4.09
CA LEU A 10 14.90 -8.99 -2.77
C LEU A 10 16.15 -9.56 -2.07
N THR A 11 17.04 -8.68 -1.60
CA THR A 11 18.29 -8.99 -0.87
C THR A 11 18.27 -8.44 0.56
N LYS A 12 19.07 -9.01 1.47
CA LYS A 12 19.05 -8.60 2.88
C LYS A 12 19.39 -7.10 3.05
N GLN A 13 20.17 -6.56 2.14
CA GLN A 13 20.56 -5.17 2.07
C GLN A 13 19.38 -4.23 1.77
N ASP A 14 18.32 -4.73 1.14
CA ASP A 14 17.10 -3.97 0.86
C ASP A 14 16.15 -3.92 2.06
N CYS A 15 16.38 -4.76 3.08
CA CYS A 15 15.54 -4.84 4.26
C CYS A 15 16.06 -3.93 5.38
N HIS A 16 15.17 -3.14 5.97
CA HIS A 16 15.45 -2.35 7.17
C HIS A 16 14.59 -2.84 8.34
N GLU A 17 15.23 -3.39 9.37
CA GLU A 17 14.55 -3.79 10.60
C GLU A 17 14.33 -2.57 11.49
N MET A 18 13.09 -2.38 11.94
CA MET A 18 12.67 -1.27 12.80
C MET A 18 11.55 -1.72 13.74
N SER A 19 11.28 -0.95 14.79
CA SER A 19 10.14 -1.18 15.67
C SER A 19 8.81 -0.89 14.96
N TRP A 20 7.71 -1.46 15.44
CA TRP A 20 6.39 -1.29 14.82
C TRP A 20 5.96 0.19 14.71
N ILE A 21 6.30 1.02 15.71
CA ILE A 21 5.92 2.44 15.71
C ILE A 21 6.67 3.26 14.66
N GLU A 22 7.86 2.82 14.25
CA GLU A 22 8.67 3.45 13.20
C GLU A 22 8.14 3.13 11.79
N THR A 23 7.35 2.07 11.63
CA THR A 23 6.84 1.65 10.30
C THR A 23 5.92 2.69 9.65
N TYR A 24 5.17 3.45 10.44
CA TYR A 24 4.24 4.44 9.89
C TYR A 24 4.96 5.61 9.20
N PRO A 25 5.89 6.35 9.85
CA PRO A 25 6.67 7.38 9.16
C PRO A 25 7.51 6.79 8.02
N PHE A 26 8.02 5.56 8.16
CA PHE A 26 8.75 4.88 7.09
C PHE A 26 7.92 4.76 5.81
N LEU A 27 6.68 4.25 5.93
CA LEU A 27 5.77 4.06 4.80
C LEU A 27 5.32 5.38 4.16
N LEU A 28 5.45 6.49 4.87
CA LEU A 28 5.22 7.85 4.35
C LEU A 28 6.44 8.45 3.65
N GLY A 29 7.56 7.71 3.57
CA GLY A 29 8.81 8.18 2.98
C GLY A 29 9.57 9.17 3.86
N ILE A 30 9.29 9.21 5.16
CA ILE A 30 9.99 10.06 6.12
C ILE A 30 11.25 9.33 6.55
N SER A 31 12.41 9.99 6.40
CA SER A 31 13.68 9.44 6.86
C SER A 31 13.64 9.23 8.38
N ILE A 32 14.06 8.04 8.82
CA ILE A 32 14.10 7.63 10.23
C ILE A 32 15.57 7.62 10.70
N ASP A 33 16.47 8.17 9.90
CA ASP A 33 17.91 7.93 9.96
C ASP A 33 18.59 8.80 11.03
N ASN A 34 18.06 8.78 12.26
CA ASN A 34 18.55 9.41 13.49
C ASN A 34 18.02 10.82 13.77
N ASN A 35 16.86 10.91 14.46
CA ASN A 35 16.34 12.04 15.28
C ASN A 35 14.85 12.39 15.02
N LEU A 36 14.09 11.54 14.33
CA LEU A 36 12.64 11.75 14.30
C LEU A 36 12.09 11.58 15.72
N ASP A 37 11.58 12.66 16.30
CA ASP A 37 10.75 12.56 17.51
C ASP A 37 9.41 11.94 17.10
N ILE A 38 9.35 10.60 17.20
CA ILE A 38 8.20 9.80 16.78
C ILE A 38 6.93 10.23 17.52
N GLN A 39 7.04 10.53 18.81
CA GLN A 39 5.89 10.94 19.59
C GLN A 39 5.35 12.29 19.12
N ASN A 40 6.24 13.28 18.95
CA ASN A 40 5.84 14.58 18.40
C ASN A 40 5.29 14.43 16.98
N PHE A 41 5.90 13.61 16.12
CA PHE A 41 5.42 13.35 14.77
C PHE A 41 4.00 12.78 14.76
N LEU A 42 3.72 11.76 15.56
CA LEU A 42 2.41 11.10 15.62
C LEU A 42 1.33 11.96 16.30
N THR A 43 1.71 12.88 17.19
CA THR A 43 0.77 13.77 17.90
C THR A 43 0.56 15.11 17.21
N ASN A 44 1.47 15.50 16.31
CA ASN A 44 1.37 16.73 15.54
C ASN A 44 0.39 16.57 14.36
N ARG A 45 -0.77 17.22 14.49
CA ARG A 45 -1.84 17.19 13.47
C ARG A 45 -1.46 17.85 12.13
N THR A 46 -0.35 18.57 12.08
CA THR A 46 0.14 19.28 10.90
C THR A 46 1.49 18.76 10.42
N ALA A 47 1.94 17.60 10.91
CA ALA A 47 3.25 17.00 10.58
C ALA A 47 3.45 16.77 9.06
N LEU A 48 2.37 16.58 8.30
CA LEU A 48 2.38 16.37 6.86
C LEU A 48 1.95 17.61 6.06
N GLY A 49 1.96 18.78 6.71
CA GLY A 49 1.51 20.05 6.14
C GLY A 49 0.08 20.42 6.53
N ASN A 50 -0.26 21.69 6.27
CA ASN A 50 -1.53 22.30 6.69
C ASN A 50 -2.64 22.25 5.63
N GLN A 51 -2.32 21.86 4.40
CA GLN A 51 -3.23 21.91 3.26
C GLN A 51 -3.16 20.59 2.51
N PRO A 52 -4.13 19.68 2.72
CA PRO A 52 -4.16 18.44 1.94
C PRO A 52 -4.37 18.80 0.46
N PRO A 53 -3.72 18.09 -0.48
CA PRO A 53 -3.97 18.29 -1.89
C PRO A 53 -5.42 17.93 -2.22
N PHE A 54 -6.01 18.58 -3.23
CA PHE A 54 -7.29 18.12 -3.78
C PHE A 54 -7.07 16.78 -4.48
N PHE A 55 -7.88 15.78 -4.13
CA PHE A 55 -7.75 14.44 -4.69
C PHE A 55 -9.11 13.80 -4.99
N LYS A 56 -9.09 12.80 -5.86
CA LYS A 56 -10.21 11.88 -6.09
C LYS A 56 -9.68 10.45 -6.08
N TRP A 57 -10.24 9.61 -5.21
CA TRP A 57 -9.93 8.19 -5.15
C TRP A 57 -11.12 7.36 -5.60
N LYS A 58 -10.80 6.21 -6.17
CA LYS A 58 -11.70 5.10 -6.47
C LYS A 58 -10.96 3.82 -6.07
N VAL A 59 -11.70 2.86 -5.56
CA VAL A 59 -11.18 1.56 -5.14
C VAL A 59 -12.04 0.50 -5.79
N ASP A 60 -11.40 -0.57 -6.23
CA ASP A 60 -12.04 -1.77 -6.76
C ASP A 60 -11.42 -2.99 -6.09
N PHE A 61 -12.14 -4.11 -6.11
CA PHE A 61 -11.65 -5.38 -5.59
C PHE A 61 -11.61 -6.39 -6.74
N SER A 62 -10.52 -7.14 -6.85
CA SER A 62 -10.38 -8.19 -7.87
C SER A 62 -10.24 -9.56 -7.23
N VAL A 63 -11.01 -10.51 -7.74
CA VAL A 63 -10.89 -11.94 -7.43
C VAL A 63 -9.83 -12.62 -8.30
N ASP A 64 -9.69 -12.14 -9.54
CA ASP A 64 -8.80 -12.70 -10.55
C ASP A 64 -7.56 -11.82 -10.77
N PRO A 65 -6.42 -12.39 -11.22
CA PRO A 65 -5.27 -11.60 -11.63
C PRO A 65 -5.62 -10.66 -12.78
N ILE A 66 -5.10 -9.43 -12.74
CA ILE A 66 -5.14 -8.54 -13.90
C ILE A 66 -4.16 -9.10 -14.94
N LEU A 67 -4.66 -9.36 -16.15
CA LEU A 67 -3.84 -9.84 -17.25
C LEU A 67 -2.77 -8.80 -17.65
N PRO A 68 -1.60 -9.23 -18.16
CA PRO A 68 -0.53 -8.31 -18.57
C PRO A 68 -0.98 -7.19 -19.52
N GLU A 69 -1.87 -7.49 -20.46
CA GLU A 69 -2.41 -6.50 -21.41
C GLU A 69 -3.25 -5.44 -20.70
N GLY A 70 -3.96 -5.83 -19.62
CA GLY A 70 -4.70 -4.92 -18.75
C GLY A 70 -3.77 -3.99 -17.99
N LEU A 71 -2.71 -4.53 -17.38
CA LEU A 71 -1.69 -3.72 -16.68
C LEU A 71 -1.02 -2.71 -17.62
N ILE A 72 -0.66 -3.12 -18.84
CA ILE A 72 -0.08 -2.22 -19.85
C ILE A 72 -1.03 -1.05 -20.16
N LYS A 73 -2.35 -1.31 -20.29
CA LYS A 73 -3.34 -0.26 -20.52
C LYS A 73 -3.44 0.70 -19.32
N ILE A 74 -3.49 0.16 -18.10
CA ILE A 74 -3.54 0.96 -16.87
C ILE A 74 -2.33 1.89 -16.79
N PHE A 75 -1.12 1.36 -17.01
CA PHE A 75 0.09 2.18 -16.98
C PHE A 75 0.10 3.25 -18.08
N LYS A 76 -0.37 2.92 -19.29
CA LYS A 76 -0.49 3.92 -20.38
C LYS A 76 -1.41 5.08 -20.00
N GLU A 77 -2.53 4.82 -19.32
CA GLU A 77 -3.40 5.89 -18.85
C GLU A 77 -2.74 6.70 -17.72
N LEU A 78 -2.05 6.03 -16.78
CA LEU A 78 -1.33 6.70 -15.70
C LEU A 78 -0.25 7.66 -16.24
N TYR A 79 0.49 7.26 -17.28
CA TYR A 79 1.52 8.08 -17.92
C TYR A 79 1.00 9.32 -18.66
N LYS A 80 -0.31 9.43 -18.93
CA LYS A 80 -0.90 10.65 -19.49
C LYS A 80 -1.09 11.75 -18.45
N LEU A 81 -1.09 11.40 -17.18
CA LEU A 81 -1.26 12.37 -16.09
C LEU A 81 0.05 13.11 -15.83
N PRO A 82 0.00 14.37 -15.35
CA PRO A 82 1.21 15.08 -14.95
C PRO A 82 1.95 14.33 -13.84
N PRO A 83 3.28 14.51 -13.73
CA PRO A 83 4.09 13.88 -12.69
C PRO A 83 3.48 14.09 -11.30
N LEU A 84 3.46 13.02 -10.49
CA LEU A 84 2.95 13.01 -9.12
C LEU A 84 1.43 13.26 -8.96
N MET A 85 0.68 13.41 -10.05
CA MET A 85 -0.79 13.63 -9.98
C MET A 85 -1.62 12.35 -10.13
N GLY A 86 -1.01 11.25 -10.56
CA GLY A 86 -1.63 9.93 -10.63
C GLY A 86 -0.98 8.96 -9.65
N GLN A 87 -1.80 8.25 -8.87
CA GLN A 87 -1.35 7.20 -7.98
C GLN A 87 -2.21 5.95 -8.17
N LEU A 88 -1.57 4.79 -8.11
CA LEU A 88 -2.20 3.48 -8.15
C LEU A 88 -1.54 2.62 -7.08
N GLY A 89 -2.35 2.03 -6.21
CA GLY A 89 -1.91 1.11 -5.17
C GLY A 89 -2.62 -0.22 -5.32
N TRP A 90 -1.93 -1.30 -4.95
CA TRP A 90 -2.52 -2.62 -4.81
C TRP A 90 -2.19 -3.15 -3.43
N THR A 91 -3.22 -3.56 -2.71
CA THR A 91 -3.13 -4.20 -1.40
C THR A 91 -3.49 -5.67 -1.56
N ILE A 92 -2.57 -6.56 -1.17
CA ILE A 92 -2.87 -8.00 -1.13
C ILE A 92 -3.92 -8.23 -0.05
N PHE A 93 -5.04 -8.82 -0.45
CA PHE A 93 -6.22 -8.95 0.41
C PHE A 93 -6.43 -10.39 0.90
N GLY A 94 -6.28 -11.36 0.02
CA GLY A 94 -6.40 -12.80 0.33
C GLY A 94 -5.09 -13.45 0.75
N GLY A 95 -5.14 -14.77 0.96
CA GLY A 95 -4.00 -15.60 1.40
C GLY A 95 -3.73 -15.55 2.91
N GLY A 96 -4.66 -15.00 3.69
CA GLY A 96 -4.47 -14.74 5.13
C GLY A 96 -5.77 -14.80 5.92
N ILE A 97 -5.85 -14.00 6.99
CA ILE A 97 -7.00 -14.00 7.90
C ILE A 97 -8.32 -13.60 7.22
N MET A 98 -8.24 -12.78 6.16
CA MET A 98 -9.41 -12.29 5.45
C MET A 98 -10.20 -13.38 4.71
N ASP A 99 -9.57 -14.53 4.42
CA ASP A 99 -10.24 -15.70 3.83
C ASP A 99 -10.96 -16.59 4.86
N GLN A 100 -10.80 -16.29 6.15
CA GLN A 100 -11.36 -17.09 7.25
C GLN A 100 -12.59 -16.43 7.87
N ILE A 101 -12.82 -15.16 7.58
CA ILE A 101 -13.90 -14.34 8.15
C ILE A 101 -15.11 -14.41 7.21
N PRO A 102 -16.29 -14.90 7.65
CA PRO A 102 -17.50 -14.87 6.83
C PRO A 102 -17.89 -13.45 6.42
N GLU A 103 -18.37 -13.27 5.19
CA GLU A 103 -18.83 -11.98 4.67
C GLU A 103 -19.95 -11.35 5.53
N SER A 104 -20.77 -12.20 6.16
CA SER A 104 -21.87 -11.79 7.03
C SER A 104 -21.45 -11.47 8.47
N GLN A 105 -20.18 -11.66 8.85
CA GLN A 105 -19.76 -11.49 10.24
C GLN A 105 -19.86 -10.02 10.69
N ILE A 106 -19.55 -9.07 9.80
CA ILE A 106 -19.70 -7.63 10.03
C ILE A 106 -20.08 -6.91 8.72
N PRO A 107 -20.55 -5.64 8.75
CA PRO A 107 -21.05 -4.95 7.56
C PRO A 107 -20.08 -4.81 6.39
N PHE A 108 -18.76 -4.95 6.62
CA PHE A 108 -17.77 -4.95 5.55
C PHE A 108 -17.69 -6.35 4.93
N PRO A 109 -18.19 -6.54 3.68
CA PRO A 109 -18.46 -7.87 3.14
C PRO A 109 -17.30 -8.42 2.30
N HIS A 110 -16.29 -7.60 1.97
CA HIS A 110 -15.16 -7.99 1.14
C HIS A 110 -14.24 -8.92 1.93
N ARG A 111 -14.38 -10.23 1.74
CA ARG A 111 -13.62 -11.26 2.47
C ARG A 111 -13.00 -12.25 1.50
N ASN A 112 -13.60 -13.44 1.41
CA ASN A 112 -13.05 -14.60 0.72
C ASN A 112 -12.94 -14.37 -0.78
N LYS A 113 -11.95 -15.02 -1.39
CA LYS A 113 -11.70 -15.05 -2.85
C LYS A 113 -11.22 -13.72 -3.44
N LEU A 114 -10.96 -12.70 -2.63
CA LEU A 114 -10.36 -11.47 -3.10
C LEU A 114 -8.85 -11.61 -3.14
N MET A 115 -8.24 -11.22 -4.26
CA MET A 115 -6.80 -11.23 -4.43
C MET A 115 -6.19 -9.88 -4.07
N ILE A 116 -6.69 -8.81 -4.70
CA ILE A 116 -6.18 -7.45 -4.57
C ILE A 116 -7.32 -6.46 -4.35
N MET A 117 -7.01 -5.39 -3.62
CA MET A 117 -7.79 -4.15 -3.46
C MET A 117 -6.94 -2.96 -3.91
#